data_AF-A0A4Y2X4V0-F1
#
_entry.id   AF-A0A4Y2X4V0-F1
#
_cell.length_a   1.000
_cell.length_b   1.000
_cell.length_c   1.000
_cell.angle_alpha   90.00
_cell.angle_beta   90.00
_cell.angle_gamma   90.00
#
_symmetry.space_group_name_H-M   'P 1'
#
loop_
_entity.id
_entity.type
_entity.pdbx_description
1 polymer ?
#
loop_
_entity_poly.entity_id
_entity_poly.type
_entity_poly.pdbx_seq_one_letter_code
_entity_poly.pdbx_strand_id
1 'polypeptide(L)'
;MDGPNVNLSFLNKLEEHISNEYPDGKHLIKMGTCGLHVIHGAMKAGLKSVDWDIFAIFRNLYYLFKDSPARRADFTRITGCSIFPKNFCAVRWLENSDCIARAIEIVEPVTKYLITIKTY
;
A
#
# COMPACT_ATOMS: atom_id res chain seq x y z
N MET A 1 7.95 -15.55 -7.13
CA MET A 1 6.74 -15.73 -7.96
C MET A 1 6.89 -14.81 -9.14
N ASP A 2 6.98 -15.37 -10.35
CA ASP A 2 7.07 -14.57 -11.56
C ASP A 2 5.74 -13.84 -11.83
N GLY A 3 5.75 -12.94 -12.81
CA GLY A 3 4.57 -12.15 -13.15
C GLY A 3 3.37 -13.01 -13.58
N PRO A 4 2.14 -12.46 -13.54
CA PRO A 4 0.91 -13.20 -13.86
C PRO A 4 0.97 -13.95 -15.19
N ASN A 5 1.56 -13.34 -16.23
CA ASN A 5 1.66 -13.94 -17.56
C ASN A 5 2.56 -15.18 -17.58
N VAL A 6 3.66 -15.16 -16.81
CA VAL A 6 4.58 -16.31 -16.72
C VAL A 6 3.92 -17.46 -16.00
N ASN A 7 3.24 -17.19 -14.88
CA ASN A 7 2.54 -18.20 -14.11
C ASN A 7 1.38 -18.83 -14.91
N LEU A 8 0.63 -18.02 -15.67
CA LEU A 8 -0.43 -18.50 -16.55
C LEU A 8 0.13 -19.36 -17.68
N SER A 9 1.23 -18.94 -18.31
CA SER A 9 1.88 -19.73 -19.36
C SER A 9 2.36 -21.08 -18.84
N PHE A 10 3.00 -21.11 -17.65
CA PHE A 10 3.41 -22.34 -17.00
C PHE A 10 2.22 -23.25 -16.71
N LEU A 11 1.15 -22.72 -16.12
CA LEU A 11 -0.06 -23.48 -15.82
C LEU A 11 -0.66 -24.12 -17.08
N ASN A 12 -0.78 -23.36 -18.17
CA ASN A 12 -1.32 -23.86 -19.43
C ASN A 12 -0.45 -24.99 -20.01
N LYS A 13 0.87 -24.83 -20.00
CA LYS A 13 1.80 -25.87 -20.48
C LYS A 13 1.77 -27.12 -19.61
N LEU A 14 1.64 -26.95 -18.30
CA LEU A 14 1.53 -28.06 -17.36
C LEU A 14 0.24 -28.87 -17.62
N GLU A 15 -0.87 -28.19 -17.86
CA GLU A 15 -2.15 -28.85 -18.19
C GLU A 15 -2.13 -29.58 -19.53
N GLU A 16 -1.52 -28.97 -20.55
CA GLU A 16 -1.32 -29.61 -21.85
C GLU A 16 -0.51 -30.90 -21.69
N HIS A 17 0.58 -30.85 -20.93
CA HIS A 17 1.41 -32.02 -20.66
C HIS A 17 0.65 -33.11 -19.89
N ILE A 18 -0.09 -32.76 -18.84
CA ILE A 18 -0.90 -33.73 -18.07
C ILE A 18 -1.96 -34.38 -18.95
N SER A 19 -2.64 -33.59 -19.79
CA SER A 19 -3.71 -34.10 -20.66
C SER A 19 -3.18 -35.04 -21.74
N ASN A 20 -1.95 -34.81 -22.23
CA ASN A 20 -1.31 -35.64 -23.23
C ASN A 20 -0.75 -36.95 -22.65
N GLU A 21 -0.10 -36.89 -21.49
CA GLU A 21 0.56 -38.06 -20.86
C GLU A 21 -0.43 -38.93 -20.05
N TYR A 22 -1.48 -38.32 -19.49
CA TYR A 22 -2.43 -38.98 -18.59
C TYR A 22 -3.88 -38.63 -18.97
N PRO A 23 -4.40 -39.11 -20.12
CA PRO A 23 -5.73 -38.74 -20.62
C PRO A 23 -6.89 -39.15 -19.68
N ASP A 24 -6.75 -40.25 -18.95
CA ASP A 24 -7.73 -40.69 -17.93
C ASP A 24 -7.37 -40.23 -16.50
N GLY A 25 -6.36 -39.36 -16.39
CA GLY A 25 -5.83 -38.85 -15.13
C GLY A 25 -6.70 -37.77 -14.48
N LYS A 26 -6.35 -37.40 -13.25
CA LYS A 26 -6.99 -36.26 -12.58
C LYS A 26 -6.43 -34.96 -13.13
N HIS A 27 -7.31 -34.02 -13.48
CA HIS A 27 -6.93 -32.70 -13.97
C HIS A 27 -6.81 -31.68 -12.83
N LEU A 28 -6.05 -30.61 -13.08
CA LEU A 28 -5.89 -29.49 -12.17
C LEU A 28 -7.17 -28.64 -12.13
N ILE A 29 -7.55 -28.18 -10.94
CA ILE A 29 -8.63 -27.21 -10.77
C ILE A 29 -8.02 -25.80 -10.88
N LYS A 30 -8.44 -25.04 -11.89
CA LYS A 30 -8.04 -23.64 -12.06
C LYS A 30 -8.75 -22.77 -11.03
N MET A 31 -8.02 -22.35 -10.01
CA MET A 31 -8.50 -21.36 -9.02
C MET A 31 -8.46 -19.91 -9.55
N GLY A 32 -7.99 -19.70 -10.79
CA GLY A 32 -7.87 -18.39 -11.42
C GLY A 32 -6.64 -17.59 -10.98
N THR A 33 -6.55 -16.35 -11.45
CA THR A 33 -5.52 -15.40 -10.97
C THR A 33 -6.01 -14.68 -9.73
N CYS A 34 -5.08 -14.34 -8.82
CA CYS A 34 -5.42 -13.62 -7.61
C CYS A 34 -5.92 -12.20 -7.96
N GLY A 35 -7.18 -11.90 -7.67
CA GLY A 35 -7.81 -10.59 -7.93
C GLY A 35 -7.10 -9.41 -7.27
N LEU A 36 -6.34 -9.66 -6.20
CA LEU A 36 -5.47 -8.65 -5.59
C LEU A 36 -4.47 -8.09 -6.61
N HIS A 37 -3.92 -8.90 -7.53
CA HIS A 37 -2.99 -8.40 -8.55
C HIS A 37 -3.62 -7.37 -9.49
N VAL A 38 -4.91 -7.53 -9.82
CA VAL A 38 -5.63 -6.57 -10.68
C VAL A 38 -5.77 -5.23 -9.96
N ILE A 39 -6.17 -5.27 -8.69
CA ILE A 39 -6.30 -4.04 -7.88
C ILE A 39 -4.93 -3.40 -7.67
N HIS A 40 -3.89 -4.20 -7.38
CA HIS A 40 -2.46 -3.81 -7.36
C HIS A 40 -2.03 -3.07 -8.62
N GLY A 41 -2.33 -3.62 -9.79
CA GLY A 41 -2.04 -2.98 -11.06
C GLY A 41 -2.80 -1.66 -11.24
N ALA A 42 -4.10 -1.65 -10.95
CA ALA A 42 -4.98 -0.51 -11.16
C ALA A 42 -4.56 0.73 -10.36
N MET A 43 -4.41 0.62 -9.03
CA MET A 43 -4.00 1.79 -8.25
C MET A 43 -2.51 2.12 -8.46
N LYS A 44 -1.61 1.19 -8.82
CA LYS A 44 -0.24 1.56 -9.25
C LYS A 44 -0.27 2.43 -10.50
N ALA A 45 -1.10 2.07 -11.49
CA ALA A 45 -1.29 2.86 -12.70
C ALA A 45 -1.93 4.22 -12.38
N GLY A 46 -2.93 4.26 -11.50
CA GLY A 46 -3.55 5.49 -11.02
C GLY A 46 -2.56 6.44 -10.36
N LEU A 47 -1.74 5.95 -9.41
CA LEU A 47 -0.71 6.77 -8.75
C LEU A 47 0.32 7.31 -9.75
N LYS A 48 0.73 6.49 -10.73
CA LYS A 48 1.63 6.93 -11.79
C LYS A 48 1.01 8.02 -12.67
N SER A 49 -0.30 7.97 -12.94
CA SER A 49 -0.97 8.98 -13.78
C SER A 49 -1.08 10.35 -13.15
N VAL A 50 -1.09 10.43 -11.82
CA VAL A 50 -1.20 11.71 -11.08
C VAL A 50 0.16 12.22 -10.58
N ASP A 51 1.24 11.45 -10.79
CA ASP A 51 2.60 11.74 -10.32
C ASP A 51 2.69 12.01 -8.80
N TRP A 52 1.85 11.34 -8.01
CA TRP A 52 1.84 11.49 -6.56
C TRP A 52 2.75 10.44 -5.90
N ASP A 53 3.80 10.90 -5.22
CA ASP A 53 4.59 10.05 -4.32
C ASP A 53 3.91 9.93 -2.94
N ILE A 54 2.75 9.26 -2.94
CA ILE A 54 1.97 9.00 -1.72
C ILE A 54 2.82 8.23 -0.68
N PHE A 55 3.75 7.38 -1.14
CA PHE A 55 4.58 6.58 -0.25
C PHE A 55 5.61 7.43 0.49
N ALA A 56 6.22 8.42 -0.16
CA ALA A 56 7.05 9.40 0.52
C ALA A 56 6.24 10.21 1.52
N ILE A 57 5.02 10.63 1.17
CA ILE A 57 4.14 11.38 2.08
C ILE A 57 3.87 10.57 3.35
N PHE A 58 3.38 9.33 3.24
CA PHE A 58 3.09 8.51 4.43
C PHE A 58 4.31 8.17 5.26
N ARG A 59 5.45 7.89 4.60
CA ARG A 59 6.71 7.64 5.29
C ARG A 59 7.14 8.87 6.10
N ASN A 60 7.21 10.03 5.46
CA ASN A 60 7.64 11.27 6.10
C ASN A 60 6.70 11.66 7.23
N LEU A 61 5.38 11.52 7.00
CA LEU A 61 4.36 11.80 7.99
C LEU A 61 4.53 10.91 9.24
N TYR A 62 4.70 9.60 9.06
CA TYR A 62 4.94 8.68 10.17
C TYR A 62 6.24 9.00 10.92
N TYR A 63 7.35 9.15 10.21
CA TYR A 63 8.67 9.40 10.82
C TYR A 63 8.81 10.81 11.43
N LEU A 64 7.96 11.77 11.06
CA LEU A 64 7.87 13.06 11.74
C LEU A 64 7.54 12.87 13.24
N PHE A 65 6.69 11.92 13.59
CA PHE A 65 6.27 11.71 14.98
C PHE A 65 6.80 10.42 15.62
N LYS A 66 7.37 9.52 14.81
CA LYS A 66 7.96 8.27 15.30
C LYS A 66 9.13 8.58 16.23
N ASP A 67 9.15 7.92 17.38
CA ASP A 67 10.24 7.97 18.37
C ASP A 67 10.63 9.40 18.81
N SER A 68 9.70 10.36 18.71
CA SER A 68 9.92 11.75 19.11
C SER A 68 8.82 12.25 20.03
N PRO A 69 8.92 11.99 21.36
CA PRO A 69 7.97 12.49 22.35
C PRO A 69 7.85 14.02 22.32
N ALA A 70 8.96 14.74 22.11
CA ALA A 70 8.98 16.20 22.01
C ALA A 70 8.11 16.71 20.86
N ARG A 71 8.28 16.19 19.64
CA ARG A 71 7.46 16.60 18.48
C ARG A 71 5.98 16.24 18.67
N ARG A 72 5.68 15.11 19.31
CA ARG A 72 4.29 14.72 19.63
C ARG A 72 3.66 15.67 20.65
N ALA A 73 4.40 16.03 21.70
CA ALA A 73 3.93 16.98 22.72
C ALA A 73 3.69 18.36 22.11
N ASP A 74 4.62 18.86 21.30
CA ASP A 74 4.47 20.14 20.60
C ASP A 74 3.30 20.12 19.61
N PHE A 75 3.16 19.04 18.84
CA PHE A 75 2.03 18.87 17.93
C PHE A 75 0.71 18.96 18.66
N THR A 76 0.53 18.21 19.76
CA THR A 76 -0.71 18.25 20.55
C THR A 76 -0.92 19.61 21.20
N ARG A 77 0.12 20.26 21.70
CA ARG A 77 0.04 21.61 22.29
C ARG A 77 -0.36 22.68 21.26
N ILE A 78 0.20 22.64 20.05
CA ILE A 78 -0.02 23.66 19.00
C ILE A 78 -1.36 23.45 18.29
N THR A 79 -1.72 22.20 18.04
CA THR A 79 -2.88 21.86 17.19
C THR A 79 -4.11 21.47 17.98
N GLY A 80 -3.96 21.05 19.24
CA GLY A 80 -5.01 20.39 20.03
C GLY A 80 -5.25 18.93 19.63
N CYS A 81 -4.57 18.42 18.59
CA CYS A 81 -4.77 17.07 18.09
C CYS A 81 -3.87 16.06 18.84
N SER A 82 -4.49 14.99 19.34
CA SER A 82 -3.81 13.85 19.97
C SER A 82 -3.80 12.60 19.09
N ILE A 83 -4.18 12.76 17.82
CA ILE A 83 -4.24 11.68 16.82
C ILE A 83 -2.99 11.75 15.95
N PHE A 84 -2.35 10.59 15.74
CA PHE A 84 -1.05 10.50 15.08
C PHE A 84 -1.09 9.58 13.85
N PRO A 85 -0.14 9.71 12.92
CA PRO A 85 -0.09 8.85 11.74
C PRO A 85 0.10 7.37 12.10
N LYS A 86 -0.46 6.48 11.28
CA LYS A 86 -0.25 5.03 11.38
C LYS A 86 0.99 4.61 10.59
N ASN A 87 1.58 3.47 10.97
CA ASN A 87 2.69 2.89 10.24
C ASN A 87 2.21 2.35 8.88
N PHE A 88 2.98 2.61 7.83
CA PHE A 88 2.63 2.31 6.45
C PHE A 88 3.43 1.13 5.90
N CYS A 89 2.79 0.23 5.15
CA CYS A 89 3.46 -0.89 4.47
C CYS A 89 3.66 -0.62 2.96
N ALA A 90 4.91 -0.45 2.51
CA ALA A 90 5.22 -0.16 1.11
C ALA A 90 4.85 -1.28 0.12
N VAL A 91 4.77 -2.53 0.60
CA VAL A 91 4.55 -3.71 -0.24
C VAL A 91 3.09 -4.19 -0.22
N ARG A 92 2.36 -3.97 0.88
CA ARG A 92 0.96 -4.40 1.09
C ARG A 92 0.02 -3.21 1.22
N TRP A 93 0.11 -2.32 0.25
CA TRP A 93 -0.69 -1.11 0.11
C TRP A 93 -2.23 -1.26 0.28
N LEU A 94 -2.83 -2.41 -0.06
CA LEU A 94 -4.27 -2.64 0.13
C LEU A 94 -4.65 -2.65 1.62
N GLU A 95 -3.70 -3.05 2.48
CA GLU A 95 -3.85 -3.03 3.93
C GLU A 95 -3.68 -1.61 4.51
N ASN A 96 -3.25 -0.62 3.70
CA ASN A 96 -3.02 0.74 4.15
C ASN A 96 -4.27 1.64 4.06
N SER A 97 -5.46 1.10 3.82
CA SER A 97 -6.72 1.88 3.83
C SER A 97 -6.85 2.73 5.10
N ASP A 98 -6.54 2.13 6.24
CA ASP A 98 -6.52 2.78 7.55
C ASP A 98 -5.45 3.87 7.67
N CYS A 99 -4.30 3.68 7.02
CA CYS A 99 -3.23 4.67 7.02
C CYS A 99 -3.60 5.88 6.17
N ILE A 100 -4.25 5.64 5.02
CA ILE A 100 -4.77 6.68 4.14
C ILE A 100 -5.86 7.48 4.85
N ALA A 101 -6.84 6.79 5.45
CA ALA A 101 -7.90 7.44 6.21
C ALA A 101 -7.34 8.29 7.36
N ARG A 102 -6.36 7.75 8.10
CA ARG A 102 -5.66 8.49 9.16
C ARG A 102 -4.92 9.71 8.61
N ALA A 103 -4.26 9.59 7.46
CA ALA A 103 -3.53 10.71 6.87
C ALA A 103 -4.48 11.84 6.44
N ILE A 104 -5.65 11.52 5.91
CA ILE A 104 -6.70 12.49 5.57
C ILE A 104 -7.21 13.17 6.85
N GLU A 105 -7.48 12.41 7.91
CA GLU A 105 -7.95 12.94 9.20
C GLU A 105 -6.99 13.97 9.82
N ILE A 106 -5.68 13.77 9.68
CA ILE A 106 -4.66 14.61 10.34
C ILE A 106 -3.98 15.63 9.42
N VAL A 107 -4.37 15.73 8.15
CA VAL A 107 -3.67 16.60 7.19
C VAL A 107 -3.72 18.07 7.61
N GLU A 108 -4.87 18.55 8.08
CA GLU A 108 -5.06 19.92 8.55
C GLU A 108 -4.22 20.25 9.79
N PRO A 109 -4.30 19.48 10.91
CA PRO A 109 -3.49 19.76 12.08
C PRO A 109 -1.99 19.62 11.80
N VAL A 110 -1.56 18.68 10.97
CA VAL A 110 -0.14 18.55 10.57
C VAL A 110 0.32 19.77 9.79
N THR A 111 -0.51 20.27 8.86
CA THR A 111 -0.20 21.49 8.12
C THR A 111 -0.05 22.69 9.07
N LYS A 112 -0.98 22.86 10.02
CA LYS A 112 -0.88 23.90 11.06
C LYS A 112 0.41 23.79 11.87
N TYR A 113 0.78 22.57 12.30
CA TYR A 113 2.01 22.32 13.04
C TYR A 113 3.25 22.71 12.22
N LEU A 114 3.35 22.26 10.98
CA LEU A 114 4.49 22.55 10.09
C LEU A 114 4.64 24.04 9.78
N ILE A 115 3.53 24.75 9.56
CA ILE A 115 3.55 26.21 9.38
C ILE A 115 4.04 26.90 10.64
N THR A 116 3.55 26.48 11.81
CA THR A 116 3.90 27.12 13.09
C THR A 116 5.39 26.97 13.38
N ILE A 117 5.96 25.77 13.20
CA ILE A 117 7.38 25.52 13.49
C ILE A 117 8.34 26.10 12.44
N LYS A 118 7.86 26.45 11.25
CA LYS A 118 8.67 27.14 10.22
C LYS A 118 8.87 28.63 10.51
N THR A 119 8.04 29.20 11.38
CA THR A 119 8.06 30.63 11.74
C THR A 119 8.97 30.91 12.95
N TYR A 120 9.55 29.87 13.55
CA TYR A 120 10.61 29.95 14.57
C TYR A 120 11.96 29.62 13.93
#